data_AF-A0AB39BT17-F1
#
_entry.id   AF-A0AB39BT17-F1
#
_cell.length_a   1.000
_cell.length_b   1.000
_cell.length_c   1.000
_cell.angle_alpha   90.00
_cell.angle_beta   90.00
_cell.angle_gamma   90.00
#
_symmetry.space_group_name_H-M   'P 1'
#
loop_
_entity.id
_entity.type
_entity.pdbx_description
1 polymer ?
#
loop_
_entity_poly.entity_id
_entity_poly.type
_entity_poly.pdbx_seq_one_letter_code
_entity_poly.pdbx_strand_id
1 'polypeptide(L)'
;MIFGSLLKWTLDAFSSIGHIPLPILFSDQFMKEFTSFKEWEEMMEVSQQKVVTIKDFERAEEFWNPLIQSSTQFSSWVEMKEEAEAYYFKQRPYGPFPMV
;
A
#
# COMPACT_ATOMS: atom_id res chain seq x y z
N MET A 1 18.72 20.64 8.08
CA MET A 1 17.34 20.93 8.55
C MET A 1 16.36 20.27 7.58
N ILE A 2 15.83 19.09 7.91
CA ILE A 2 14.90 18.32 7.06
C ILE A 2 13.70 17.84 7.90
N PHE A 3 13.04 18.76 8.61
CA PHE A 3 11.83 18.44 9.39
C PHE A 3 10.54 19.01 8.76
N GLY A 4 10.64 19.91 7.77
CA GLY A 4 9.46 20.51 7.13
C GLY A 4 8.76 19.63 6.09
N SER A 5 9.52 18.85 5.30
CA SER A 5 8.96 17.97 4.27
C SER A 5 8.25 16.75 4.86
N LEU A 6 8.73 16.30 6.04
CA LEU A 6 8.19 15.17 6.80
C LEU A 6 6.95 15.53 7.63
N LEU A 7 6.48 16.78 7.61
CA LEU A 7 5.21 17.15 8.25
C LEU A 7 4.12 17.41 7.22
N LYS A 8 4.50 17.91 6.03
CA LYS A 8 3.57 18.24 4.95
C LYS A 8 2.95 16.99 4.29
N TRP A 9 3.74 15.95 4.00
CA TRP A 9 3.23 14.66 3.49
C TRP A 9 2.27 13.97 4.49
N THR A 10 2.58 13.99 5.78
CA THR A 10 1.71 13.44 6.84
C THR A 10 0.41 14.22 6.91
N LEU A 11 0.44 15.56 6.89
CA LEU A 11 -0.79 16.36 6.97
C LEU A 11 -1.69 16.18 5.74
N ASP A 12 -1.11 16.09 4.55
CA ASP A 12 -1.87 15.83 3.32
C ASP A 12 -2.49 14.39 3.34
N ALA A 13 -1.77 13.39 3.88
CA ALA A 13 -2.30 12.03 4.10
C ALA A 13 -3.39 11.98 5.18
N PHE A 14 -3.29 12.80 6.23
CA PHE A 14 -4.33 12.95 7.24
C PHE A 14 -5.56 13.72 6.72
N SER A 15 -5.49 14.42 5.59
CA SER A 15 -6.66 15.08 4.98
C SER A 15 -7.52 14.13 4.14
N SER A 16 -6.99 12.96 3.75
CA SER A 16 -7.76 11.86 3.13
C SER A 16 -8.19 10.81 4.17
N ILE A 17 -8.81 11.27 5.26
CA ILE A 17 -9.27 10.49 6.41
C ILE A 17 -10.14 9.31 5.92
N GLY A 18 -9.53 8.13 5.72
CA GLY A 18 -10.21 6.93 5.24
C GLY A 18 -9.28 5.85 4.67
N HIS A 19 -8.14 6.22 4.09
CA HIS A 19 -7.26 5.25 3.42
C HIS A 19 -5.95 4.99 4.21
N ILE A 20 -5.61 3.72 4.37
CA ILE A 20 -4.33 3.30 4.97
C ILE A 20 -3.21 3.56 3.95
N PRO A 21 -2.09 4.20 4.34
CA PRO A 21 -0.97 4.38 3.43
C PRO A 21 -0.46 3.04 2.86
N LEU A 22 -0.21 2.97 1.55
CA LEU A 22 0.15 1.72 0.88
C LEU A 22 1.40 1.02 1.47
N PRO A 23 2.49 1.72 1.86
CA PRO A 23 3.62 1.05 2.53
C PRO A 23 3.25 0.45 3.90
N ILE A 24 2.20 0.95 4.55
CA ILE A 24 1.68 0.40 5.80
C ILE A 24 0.75 -0.79 5.50
N LEU A 25 -0.05 -0.68 4.45
CA LEU A 25 -0.97 -1.71 3.98
C LEU A 25 -0.21 -2.95 3.49
N PHE A 26 0.80 -2.73 2.64
CA PHE A 26 1.71 -3.73 2.08
C PHE A 26 2.95 -3.90 2.96
N SER A 27 2.73 -4.26 4.22
CA SER A 27 3.83 -4.57 5.15
C SER A 27 4.74 -5.68 4.61
N ASP A 28 6.00 -5.73 5.04
CA ASP A 28 6.96 -6.79 4.67
C ASP A 28 6.39 -8.20 4.85
N GLN A 29 5.54 -8.37 5.88
CA GLN A 29 4.95 -9.67 6.19
C GLN A 29 3.91 -10.06 5.14
N PHE A 30 3.06 -9.10 4.74
CA PHE A 30 2.14 -9.29 3.63
C PHE A 30 2.90 -9.54 2.32
N MET A 31 3.93 -8.74 2.02
CA MET A 31 4.71 -8.88 0.79
C MET A 31 5.32 -10.27 0.67
N LYS A 32 5.96 -10.78 1.74
CA LYS A 32 6.55 -12.13 1.76
C LYS A 32 5.54 -13.25 1.68
N GLU A 33 4.31 -13.03 2.15
CA GLU A 33 3.27 -14.06 2.22
C GLU A 33 2.46 -14.16 0.92
N PHE A 34 2.22 -13.04 0.24
CA PHE A 34 1.31 -12.98 -0.91
C PHE A 34 1.98 -12.60 -2.25
N THR A 35 3.26 -12.23 -2.23
CA THR A 35 4.00 -11.79 -3.43
C THR A 35 5.37 -12.45 -3.52
N SER A 36 6.06 -12.27 -4.65
CA SER A 36 7.47 -12.66 -4.80
C SER A 36 8.47 -11.67 -4.20
N PHE A 37 8.00 -10.50 -3.73
CA PHE A 37 8.83 -9.42 -3.18
C PHE A 37 8.95 -9.52 -1.66
N LYS A 38 10.05 -9.02 -1.10
CA LYS A 38 10.31 -9.01 0.34
C LYS A 38 9.71 -7.80 1.04
N GLU A 39 9.63 -6.68 0.33
CA GLU A 39 9.18 -5.38 0.83
C GLU A 39 8.52 -4.58 -0.29
N TRP A 40 7.70 -3.61 0.10
CA TRP A 40 6.93 -2.78 -0.85
C TRP A 40 7.84 -2.00 -1.80
N GLU A 41 8.96 -1.51 -1.29
CA GLU A 41 9.96 -0.74 -2.02
C GLU A 41 10.55 -1.56 -3.19
N GLU A 42 10.80 -2.86 -3.00
CA GLU A 42 11.31 -3.76 -4.04
C GLU A 42 10.32 -3.85 -5.22
N MET A 43 9.03 -3.96 -4.92
CA MET A 43 7.98 -3.96 -5.95
C MET A 43 7.94 -2.62 -6.71
N MET A 44 8.13 -1.51 -6.00
CA MET A 44 8.17 -0.17 -6.63
C MET A 44 9.37 0.00 -7.56
N GLU A 45 10.55 -0.47 -7.16
CA GLU A 45 11.74 -0.46 -8.01
C GLU A 45 11.54 -1.26 -9.31
N VAL A 46 10.96 -2.46 -9.21
CA VAL A 46 10.67 -3.32 -10.36
C VAL A 46 9.60 -2.73 -11.28
N SER A 47 8.58 -2.09 -10.71
CA SER A 47 7.53 -1.42 -11.49
C SER A 47 8.04 -0.21 -12.28
N GLN A 48 9.24 0.29 -11.95
CA GLN A 48 9.83 1.53 -12.47
C GLN A 48 8.95 2.77 -12.25
N GLN A 49 7.94 2.67 -11.36
CA GLN A 49 7.05 3.77 -11.05
C GLN A 49 7.63 4.61 -9.93
N LYS A 50 7.73 5.92 -10.17
CA LYS A 50 7.87 6.90 -9.09
C LYS A 50 6.49 7.29 -8.62
N VAL A 51 5.88 6.46 -7.79
CA VAL A 51 4.57 6.83 -7.24
C VAL A 51 4.75 7.82 -6.10
N VAL A 52 4.15 9.00 -6.25
CA VAL A 52 4.30 10.11 -5.31
C VAL A 52 3.07 10.24 -4.41
N THR A 53 1.88 9.82 -4.87
CA THR A 53 0.63 9.92 -4.12
C THR A 53 -0.30 8.70 -4.28
N ILE A 54 -1.20 8.49 -3.32
CA ILE A 54 -2.26 7.46 -3.40
C ILE A 54 -3.16 7.68 -4.64
N LYS A 55 -3.41 8.93 -5.02
CA LYS A 55 -4.20 9.27 -6.22
C LYS A 55 -3.53 8.84 -7.53
N ASP A 56 -2.21 8.76 -7.55
CA ASP A 56 -1.47 8.25 -8.71
C ASP A 56 -1.63 6.72 -8.84
N PHE A 57 -1.85 6.01 -7.73
CA PHE A 57 -2.21 4.58 -7.75
C PHE A 57 -3.64 4.33 -8.22
N GLU A 58 -4.60 5.15 -7.79
CA GLU A 58 -6.03 5.01 -8.14
C GLU A 58 -6.29 5.25 -9.63
N ARG A 59 -5.46 6.03 -10.32
CA ARG A 59 -5.57 6.25 -11.78
C ARG A 59 -4.93 5.17 -12.64
N ALA A 60 -4.19 4.23 -12.03
CA ALA A 60 -3.31 3.30 -12.74
C ALA A 60 -3.71 1.83 -12.57
N GLU A 61 -4.94 1.51 -12.16
CA GLU A 61 -5.33 0.13 -11.80
C GLU A 61 -5.07 -0.89 -12.91
N GLU A 62 -5.40 -0.57 -14.16
CA GLU A 62 -5.12 -1.45 -15.31
C GLU A 62 -3.61 -1.62 -15.58
N PHE A 63 -2.82 -0.61 -15.25
CA PHE A 63 -1.37 -0.62 -15.45
C PHE A 63 -0.65 -1.56 -14.49
N TRP A 64 -1.19 -1.73 -13.28
CA TRP A 64 -0.62 -2.63 -12.27
C TRP A 64 -0.93 -4.09 -12.55
N ASN A 65 -2.07 -4.40 -13.17
CA ASN A 65 -2.53 -5.78 -13.38
C ASN A 65 -1.49 -6.71 -14.01
N PRO A 66 -0.75 -6.33 -15.08
CA PRO A 66 0.30 -7.19 -15.64
C PRO A 66 1.43 -7.52 -14.64
N LEU A 67 1.83 -6.55 -13.82
CA LEU A 67 2.83 -6.79 -12.77
C LEU A 67 2.25 -7.71 -11.69
N ILE A 68 1.03 -7.44 -11.23
CA ILE A 68 0.37 -8.23 -10.19
C ILE A 68 0.21 -9.69 -10.62
N GLN A 69 -0.29 -9.93 -11.83
CA GLN A 69 -0.51 -11.27 -12.37
C GLN A 69 0.78 -12.06 -12.58
N SER A 70 1.91 -11.39 -12.79
CA SER A 70 3.21 -12.04 -13.04
C SER A 70 4.05 -12.26 -11.78
N SER A 71 3.77 -11.54 -10.69
CA SER A 71 4.61 -11.51 -9.48
C SER A 71 3.87 -11.85 -8.18
N THR A 72 2.56 -12.03 -8.24
CA THR A 72 1.72 -12.33 -7.07
C THR A 72 0.70 -13.42 -7.41
N GLN A 73 -0.01 -13.90 -6.39
CA GLN A 73 -1.12 -14.85 -6.60
C GLN A 73 -2.43 -14.20 -7.04
N PHE A 74 -2.50 -12.86 -7.06
CA PHE A 74 -3.71 -12.12 -7.35
C PHE A 74 -3.90 -11.89 -8.85
N SER A 75 -5.16 -11.83 -9.28
CA SER A 75 -5.54 -11.57 -10.67
C SER A 75 -5.56 -10.08 -11.02
N SER A 76 -5.63 -9.20 -10.03
CA SER A 76 -5.70 -7.76 -10.23
C SER A 76 -5.16 -6.95 -9.04
N TRP A 77 -4.81 -5.70 -9.31
CA TRP A 77 -4.44 -4.72 -8.29
C TRP A 77 -5.53 -4.50 -7.24
N VAL A 78 -6.80 -4.51 -7.66
CA VAL A 78 -7.94 -4.34 -6.75
C VAL A 78 -8.03 -5.51 -5.77
N GLU A 79 -7.97 -6.74 -6.27
CA GLU A 79 -7.98 -7.95 -5.44
C GLU A 79 -6.82 -7.95 -4.43
N MET A 80 -5.61 -7.60 -4.88
CA MET A 80 -4.44 -7.51 -4.00
C MET A 80 -4.62 -6.46 -2.90
N LYS A 81 -5.17 -5.27 -3.23
CA LYS A 81 -5.46 -4.22 -2.25
C LYS A 81 -6.48 -4.69 -1.21
N GLU A 82 -7.59 -5.29 -1.65
CA GLU A 82 -8.65 -5.78 -0.77
C GLU A 82 -8.12 -6.84 0.21
N GLU A 83 -7.29 -7.77 -0.26
CA GLU A 83 -6.67 -8.78 0.60
C GLU A 83 -5.68 -8.14 1.58
N ALA A 84 -4.91 -7.14 1.15
CA ALA A 84 -3.98 -6.42 2.02
C ALA A 84 -4.73 -5.63 3.12
N GLU A 85 -5.88 -5.05 2.82
CA GLU A 85 -6.75 -4.40 3.81
C GLU A 85 -7.29 -5.41 4.82
N ALA A 86 -7.82 -6.54 4.34
CA ALA A 86 -8.30 -7.61 5.20
C ALA A 86 -7.19 -8.14 6.11
N TYR A 87 -5.99 -8.35 5.57
CA TYR A 87 -4.80 -8.77 6.29
C TYR A 87 -4.42 -7.76 7.39
N TYR A 88 -4.36 -6.47 7.03
CA TYR A 88 -4.03 -5.40 7.96
C TYR A 88 -5.01 -5.33 9.13
N PHE A 89 -6.32 -5.37 8.87
CA PHE A 89 -7.33 -5.34 9.93
C PHE A 89 -7.34 -6.61 10.79
N LYS A 90 -7.04 -7.77 10.20
CA LYS A 90 -6.87 -9.02 10.96
C LYS A 90 -5.69 -8.95 11.94
N GLN A 91 -4.60 -8.30 11.53
CA GLN A 91 -3.46 -8.06 12.43
C GLN A 91 -3.72 -6.96 13.46
N ARG A 92 -4.69 -6.07 13.21
CA ARG A 92 -5.05 -4.93 14.07
C ARG A 92 -6.55 -4.95 14.39
N PRO A 93 -7.04 -5.97 15.14
CA PRO A 93 -8.46 -6.17 15.41
C PRO A 93 -9.09 -5.01 16.22
N TYR A 94 -8.26 -4.27 16.94
CA TYR A 94 -8.60 -2.96 17.50
C TYR A 94 -7.84 -1.95 16.63
N GLY A 95 -8.55 -1.16 15.82
CA GLY A 95 -7.93 -0.17 14.93
C GLY A 95 -7.04 0.83 15.70
N PRO A 96 -6.43 1.83 15.03
CA PRO A 96 -5.61 2.85 15.70
C PRO A 96 -6.37 3.63 16.80
N PHE A 97 -7.70 3.51 16.83
CA PHE A 97 -8.55 3.96 17.93
C PHE A 97 -9.27 2.75 18.54
N PRO A 98 -9.01 2.41 19.82
CA PRO A 98 -9.80 1.40 20.52
C PRO A 98 -11.25 1.89 20.64
N MET A 99 -12.21 1.07 20.24
CA MET A 99 -13.62 1.31 20.58
C MET A 99 -13.77 1.05 22.08
N VAL A 100 -14.07 2.12 22.82
CA VAL A 100 -14.60 2.08 24.20
C VAL A 100 -16.05 1.63 24.20
#